data_AF-A0A1V4SB59-F1
#
_entry.id   AF-A0A1V4SB59-F1
#
_cell.length_a   1.000
_cell.length_b   1.000
_cell.length_c   1.000
_cell.angle_alpha   90.00
_cell.angle_beta   90.00
_cell.angle_gamma   90.00
#
_symmetry.space_group_name_H-M   'P 1'
#
loop_
_entity.id
_entity.type
_entity.pdbx_description
1 polymer ?
#
loop_
_entity_poly.entity_id
_entity_poly.type
_entity_poly.pdbx_seq_one_letter_code
_entity_poly.pdbx_strand_id
1 'polypeptide(L)' 'MLRLEDIFLSFGGVTALDDVSMAFGKEGIFAIIGPNGPGKTCIFNVINGFYRPQKGKVYFDGQNITRLSSA' A
#
# COMPACT_ATOMS: atom_id res chain seq x y z
N MET A 1 -13.39 0.00 -4.97
CA MET A 1 -12.91 0.89 -3.89
C MET A 1 -11.70 0.22 -3.27
N LEU A 2 -10.53 0.86 -3.38
CA LEU A 2 -9.29 0.40 -2.77
C LEU A 2 -9.01 1.25 -1.54
N ARG A 3 -8.61 0.65 -0.42
CA ARG A 3 -8.29 1.38 0.81
C ARG A 3 -7.07 0.78 1.49
N LEU A 4 -6.13 1.63 1.88
CA LEU A 4 -4.97 1.35 2.70
C LEU A 4 -5.21 2.02 4.06
N GLU A 5 -5.00 1.29 5.14
CA GLU A 5 -5.14 1.79 6.51
C GLU A 5 -3.83 1.54 7.27
N ASP A 6 -3.22 2.61 7.75
CA ASP A 6 -2.09 2.66 8.69
C ASP A 6 -0.91 1.79 8.25
N ILE A 7 -0.59 1.85 6.95
CA ILE A 7 0.42 0.99 6.33
C ILE A 7 1.81 1.39 6.81
N PHE A 8 2.50 0.44 7.44
CA PHE A 8 3.90 0.56 7.81
C PHE A 8 4.73 -0.51 7.08
N LEU A 9 5.82 -0.07 6.44
CA LEU A 9 6.76 -0.94 5.74
C LEU A 9 8.18 -0.42 5.87
N SER A 10 9.10 -1.30 6.24
CA SER A 10 10.53 -1.01 6.40
C SER A 10 11.37 -2.18 5.91
N PHE A 11 12.59 -1.88 5.49
CA PHE A 11 13.58 -2.84 5.00
C PHE A 11 14.91 -2.59 5.70
N GLY A 12 15.42 -3.58 6.45
CA GLY A 12 16.73 -3.47 7.09
C GLY A 12 16.90 -2.23 7.98
N GLY A 13 15.84 -1.77 8.64
CA GLY A 13 15.84 -0.56 9.48
C GLY A 13 15.53 0.76 8.74
N VAL A 14 15.39 0.74 7.41
CA VAL A 14 14.96 1.90 6.62
C VAL A 14 13.45 1.88 6.43
N THR A 15 12.75 2.88 6.96
CA THR A 15 11.30 3.04 6.76
C THR A 15 11.00 3.52 5.34
N ALA A 16 10.22 2.72 4.60
CA ALA A 16 9.77 3.04 3.25
C ALA A 16 8.35 3.63 3.24
N LEU A 17 7.48 3.15 4.14
CA LEU A 17 6.13 3.66 4.38
C LEU A 17 5.91 3.80 5.87
N ASP A 18 5.46 4.97 6.30
CA ASP A 18 5.18 5.29 7.69
C ASP A 18 3.74 5.80 7.82
N ASP A 19 2.91 5.00 8.49
CA ASP A 19 1.50 5.31 8.78
C ASP A 19 0.68 5.81 7.59
N VAL A 20 0.77 5.11 6.45
CA VAL A 20 0.14 5.54 5.21
C VAL A 20 -1.30 5.05 5.12
N SER A 21 -2.25 6.00 5.11
CA SER A 21 -3.68 5.77 4.91
C SER A 21 -4.19 6.47 3.64
N MET A 22 -4.86 5.73 2.77
CA MET A 22 -5.37 6.22 1.48
C MET A 22 -6.67 5.51 1.09
N ALA A 23 -7.60 6.20 0.44
CA ALA A 23 -8.81 5.61 -0.10
C ALA A 23 -9.03 6.08 -1.54
N PHE A 24 -9.28 5.12 -2.43
CA PHE A 24 -9.53 5.34 -3.85
C PHE A 24 -10.93 4.87 -4.20
N GLY A 25 -11.70 5.77 -4.82
CA GLY A 25 -13.04 5.48 -5.34
C GLY A 25 -13.02 4.42 -6.45
N LYS A 26 -14.20 4.00 -6.91
CA LYS A 26 -14.32 3.11 -8.08
C LYS A 26 -14.02 3.81 -9.41
N GLU A 27 -14.08 5.14 -9.41
CA GLU A 27 -13.93 5.98 -10.59
C GLU A 27 -12.82 6.99 -10.36
N GLY A 28 -12.24 7.48 -11.46
CA GLY A 28 -11.17 8.47 -11.45
C GLY A 28 -9.80 7.87 -11.72
N ILE A 29 -8.89 8.75 -12.14
CA ILE A 29 -7.48 8.44 -12.33
C ILE A 29 -6.73 9.07 -11.16
N PHE A 30 -5.99 8.24 -10.43
CA PHE A 30 -5.18 8.68 -9.29
C PHE A 30 -3.70 8.58 -9.65
N ALA A 31 -2.93 9.59 -9.28
CA ALA A 31 -1.49 9.62 -9.47
C ALA A 31 -0.78 9.79 -8.12
N ILE A 32 0.25 9.00 -7.89
CA ILE A 32 1.15 9.18 -6.74
C ILE A 32 2.40 9.89 -7.24
N ILE A 33 2.62 11.13 -6.80
CA ILE A 33 3.74 11.98 -7.19
C ILE A 33 4.62 12.24 -5.96
N GLY A 34 5.94 12.24 -6.16
CA GLY A 34 6.89 12.56 -5.11
C GLY A 34 8.33 12.35 -5.57
N PRO A 35 9.33 12.81 -4.80
CA PRO A 35 10.74 12.68 -5.14
C PRO A 35 11.16 11.22 -5.30
N ASN A 36 12.30 10.97 -5.96
CA ASN A 36 12.84 9.62 -6.12
C ASN A 36 13.10 8.97 -4.75
N GLY A 37 12.68 7.71 -4.60
CA GLY A 37 12.72 6.99 -3.33
C GLY A 37 11.78 5.79 -3.33
N PRO A 38 11.84 4.96 -2.28
CA PRO A 38 11.15 3.67 -2.26
C PRO A 38 9.63 3.78 -2.12
N GLY A 39 9.11 4.87 -1.52
CA GLY A 39 7.71 4.97 -1.08
C GLY A 39 6.67 4.69 -2.18
N LYS A 40 6.85 5.25 -3.39
CA LYS A 40 5.88 5.05 -4.48
C LYS A 40 5.81 3.58 -4.90
N THR A 41 6.93 2.98 -5.26
CA THR A 41 7.01 1.57 -5.65
C THR A 41 6.57 0.65 -4.51
N CYS A 42 6.89 0.99 -3.26
CA CYS A 42 6.45 0.23 -2.09
C CYS A 42 4.93 0.24 -1.93
N ILE A 43 4.25 1.37 -2.13
CA ILE A 43 2.77 1.43 -2.11
C ILE A 43 2.18 0.47 -3.12
N PHE A 44 2.65 0.52 -4.38
CA PHE A 44 2.17 -0.39 -5.42
C PHE A 44 2.43 -1.86 -5.09
N ASN A 45 3.61 -2.18 -4.57
CA ASN A 45 3.95 -3.55 -4.19
C ASN A 45 3.14 -4.05 -2.99
N VAL A 46 2.75 -3.17 -2.06
CA VAL A 46 1.81 -3.51 -0.98
C VAL A 46 0.40 -3.76 -1.52
N ILE A 47 -0.08 -2.91 -2.43
CA ILE A 47 -1.40 -3.07 -3.07
C ILE A 47 -1.46 -4.38 -3.86
N ASN A 48 -0.41 -4.71 -4.61
CA ASN A 48 -0.33 -5.92 -5.43
C ASN A 48 -0.03 -7.19 -4.61
N GLY A 49 0.24 -7.07 -3.31
CA GLY A 49 0.54 -8.21 -2.43
C GLY A 49 1.97 -8.76 -2.54
N PHE A 50 2.86 -8.10 -3.29
CA PHE A 50 4.29 -8.46 -3.39
C PHE A 50 5.03 -8.19 -2.08
N TYR A 51 4.70 -7.08 -1.42
CA TYR A 51 5.16 -6.80 -0.06
C TYR A 51 3.99 -6.91 0.91
N ARG A 52 4.22 -7.60 2.03
CA ARG A 52 3.30 -7.57 3.16
C ARG A 52 3.72 -6.44 4.10
N PRO A 53 2.82 -5.50 4.41
CA PRO A 53 3.15 -4.45 5.36
C PRO A 53 3.29 -5.08 6.76
N GLN A 54 4.16 -4.51 7.59
CA GLN A 54 4.38 -5.00 8.96
C GLN A 54 3.25 -4.58 9.89
N LYS A 55 2.56 -3.47 9.56
CA LYS A 55 1.32 -3.00 10.22
C LYS A 55 0.36 -2.45 9.16
N GLY A 56 -0.90 -2.33 9.56
CA GLY A 56 -1.94 -1.81 8.68
C GLY A 56 -2.62 -2.88 7.84
N LYS A 57 -3.57 -2.45 7.01
CA LYS A 57 -4.43 -3.33 6.22
C LYS A 57 -4.71 -2.75 4.84
N VAL A 58 -4.81 -3.64 3.86
CA VAL A 58 -5.23 -3.32 2.50
C VAL A 58 -6.59 -3.96 2.24
N TYR A 59 -7.52 -3.16 1.72
CA TYR A 59 -8.86 -3.57 1.35
C TYR A 59 -9.13 -3.29 -0.12
N PHE A 60 -9.72 -4.26 -0.81
CA PHE A 60 -10.22 -4.09 -2.16
C PHE A 60 -11.67 -4.54 -2.24
N ASP A 61 -12.56 -3.62 -2.66
CA ASP A 61 -14.01 -3.81 -2.71
C ASP A 61 -14.59 -4.39 -1.40
N GLY A 62 -14.13 -3.83 -0.28
CA GLY A 62 -14.57 -4.21 1.07
C GLY A 62 -13.91 -5.49 1.62
N GLN A 63 -13.19 -6.25 0.79
CA GLN A 63 -12.48 -7.45 1.23
C GLN A 63 -11.07 -7.11 1.69
N ASN A 64 -10.65 -7.67 2.83
CA ASN A 64 -9.28 -7.53 3.29
C ASN A 64 -8.36 -8.44 2.46
N ILE A 65 -7.45 -7.82 1.71
CA ILE A 65 -6.50 -8.51 0.82
C ILE A 65 -5.07 -8.54 1.36
N THR A 66 -4.83 -8.05 2.58
CA THR A 66 -3.48 -7.86 3.17
C THR A 66 -2.60 -9.13 3.15
N ARG A 67 -3.22 -10.32 3.14
CA ARG A 67 -2.52 -11.62 3.16
C ARG A 67 -2.75 -12.47 1.91
N LEU A 68 -3.46 -11.94 0.91
CA LEU A 68 -3.56 -12.61 -0.38
C LEU A 68 -2.21 -12.45 -1.09
N SER A 69 -1.64 -13.55 -1.55
CA SER A 69 -0.45 -13.50 -2.41
C SER A 69 -0.87 -13.29 -3.85
N SER A 70 -0.17 -12.42 -4.57
CA SER A 70 -0.11 -12.51 -6.02
C SER A 70 0.46 -13.90 -6.38
N ALA A 71 -0.29 -14.67 -7.16
CA ALA A 71 0.17 -15.95 -7.73
C ALA A 71 1.38 -15.73 -8.64
#